data_AF-A0A2J8MLY6-F1
#
_entry.id   AF-A0A2J8MLY6-F1
#
_cell.length_a   1.000
_cell.length_b   1.000
_cell.length_c   1.000
_cell.angle_alpha   90.00
_cell.angle_beta   90.00
_cell.angle_gamma   90.00
#
_symmetry.space_group_name_H-M   'P 1'
#
loop_
_entity.id
_entity.type
_entity.pdbx_description
1 polymer ?
#
loop_
_entity_poly.entity_id
_entity_poly.type
_entity_poly.pdbx_seq_one_letter_code
_entity_poly.pdbx_strand_id
1 'polypeptide(L)'
;MTENKTVSSSSTRDDQTNIGVNKGIYFSYPCRRHSCAVVNIPAPCVNKMISHIQDVESKIQEHLKRFETSFEEWSRTSSTKDLKEDWSVTTPVKEVKPGENRDEKCPELKQEMETLLSEAIHLIKSLETDRADAEEALKQQRSRKNMINMKIDSWSVWKLQELPLAVQKEHEASLSDVIELQWHLEDKANQLQHFEKQKTELEEANAKIQADIDYMNEHGPLLDSKQNQELQDLKNHYKKKMEVMDLHRKVNEELEEALEACENARLKAQQIKEEIDKDIYQDEKTIEAYK
;
A
#
# COMPACT_ATOMS: atom_id res chain seq x y z
N MET A 1 45.06 -8.23 -18.82
CA MET A 1 43.76 -8.51 -19.47
C MET A 1 42.87 -9.06 -18.36
N THR A 2 41.95 -8.34 -17.74
CA THR A 2 40.99 -7.34 -18.23
C THR A 2 40.74 -6.32 -17.13
N GLU A 3 40.84 -5.04 -17.48
CA GLU A 3 40.49 -3.90 -16.64
C GLU A 3 38.96 -3.76 -16.60
N ASN A 4 38.35 -3.81 -15.41
CA ASN A 4 36.97 -3.36 -15.22
C ASN A 4 36.99 -2.03 -14.45
N LYS A 5 36.76 -0.96 -15.22
CA LYS A 5 36.50 0.41 -14.74
C LYS A 5 35.19 0.42 -13.95
N THR A 6 35.28 0.65 -12.64
CA THR A 6 34.17 1.16 -11.83
C THR A 6 34.02 2.66 -12.07
N VAL A 7 33.02 3.02 -12.86
CA VAL A 7 32.48 4.39 -12.94
C VAL A 7 31.33 4.46 -11.94
N SER A 8 31.53 5.12 -10.81
CA SER A 8 30.44 5.58 -9.95
C SER A 8 30.38 7.08 -10.03
N SER A 9 29.54 7.54 -10.95
CA SER A 9 29.16 8.92 -11.18
C SER A 9 28.34 9.45 -10.02
N SER A 10 28.83 10.55 -9.45
CA SER A 10 28.07 11.50 -8.65
C SER A 10 26.79 11.93 -9.36
N SER A 11 25.63 11.79 -8.69
CA SER A 11 24.42 12.51 -9.07
C SER A 11 23.96 13.33 -7.86
N THR A 12 24.23 14.63 -7.99
CA THR A 12 23.66 15.72 -7.22
C THR A 12 22.13 15.62 -7.23
N ARG A 13 21.52 15.66 -6.05
CA ARG A 13 20.09 15.95 -5.88
C ARG A 13 19.88 17.41 -6.25
N ASP A 14 19.53 17.65 -7.50
CA ASP A 14 18.94 18.92 -7.92
C ASP A 14 17.46 18.89 -7.54
N ASP A 15 17.14 19.60 -6.45
CA ASP A 15 15.80 19.87 -5.98
C ASP A 15 15.17 20.92 -6.91
N GLN A 16 14.78 20.49 -8.12
CA GLN A 16 14.02 21.31 -9.04
C GLN A 16 12.54 21.21 -8.69
N THR A 17 12.10 22.22 -7.93
CA THR A 17 10.72 22.70 -7.84
C THR A 17 10.18 22.95 -9.24
N ASN A 18 9.62 21.91 -9.86
CA ASN A 18 8.92 22.04 -11.12
C ASN A 18 7.51 22.58 -10.84
N ILE A 19 7.42 23.88 -10.54
CA ILE A 19 6.20 24.67 -10.74
C ILE A 19 6.08 24.90 -12.26
N GLY A 20 5.89 23.80 -12.98
CA GLY A 20 5.56 23.75 -14.38
C GLY A 20 4.09 24.06 -14.51
N VAL A 21 3.79 25.35 -14.66
CA VAL A 21 2.48 25.88 -15.02
C VAL A 21 1.90 25.05 -16.15
N ASN A 22 0.92 24.19 -15.83
CA ASN A 22 0.24 23.30 -16.78
C ASN A 22 -0.78 24.12 -17.60
N LYS A 23 -0.27 25.11 -18.35
CA LYS A 23 -1.00 25.85 -19.38
C LYS A 23 -0.85 25.06 -20.68
N GLY A 24 -1.66 24.04 -20.90
CA GLY A 24 -1.54 23.32 -22.17
C GLY A 24 -2.43 22.13 -22.45
N ILE A 25 -3.23 21.62 -21.52
CA ILE A 25 -4.11 20.49 -21.83
C ILE A 25 -5.49 21.01 -22.25
N TYR A 26 -5.56 21.51 -23.49
CA TYR A 26 -6.83 21.78 -24.15
C TYR A 26 -7.45 20.43 -24.54
N PHE A 27 -8.34 19.90 -23.70
CA PHE A 27 -9.16 18.73 -24.04
C PHE A 27 -10.11 19.12 -25.18
N SER A 28 -9.70 18.82 -26.42
CA SER A 28 -10.55 18.93 -27.60
C SER A 28 -11.62 17.83 -27.55
N TYR A 29 -12.71 18.12 -26.83
CA TYR A 29 -13.90 17.27 -26.86
C TYR A 29 -14.43 17.19 -28.29
N PRO A 30 -14.61 15.97 -28.86
CA PRO A 30 -15.33 15.81 -30.11
C PRO A 30 -16.79 16.17 -29.84
N CYS A 31 -17.16 17.42 -30.05
CA CYS A 31 -18.56 17.78 -30.18
C CYS A 31 -19.10 16.95 -31.34
N ARG A 32 -19.97 15.97 -31.05
CA ARG A 32 -20.81 15.31 -32.05
C ARG A 32 -21.38 16.40 -32.94
N ARG A 33 -20.89 16.48 -34.18
CA ARG A 33 -21.52 17.32 -35.21
C ARG A 33 -22.88 16.68 -35.47
N HIS A 34 -23.90 17.09 -34.72
CA HIS A 34 -25.26 16.84 -35.11
C HIS A 34 -25.41 17.45 -36.50
N SER A 35 -25.75 16.61 -37.48
CA SER A 35 -26.03 17.00 -38.85
C SER A 35 -26.93 18.23 -38.85
N CYS A 36 -26.41 19.33 -39.38
CA CYS A 36 -27.04 20.65 -39.46
C CYS A 36 -28.26 20.71 -40.41
N ALA A 37 -29.20 19.77 -40.32
CA ALA A 37 -30.47 19.88 -41.05
C ALA A 37 -31.35 21.03 -40.51
N VAL A 38 -31.15 21.42 -39.24
CA VAL A 38 -31.89 22.52 -38.57
C VAL A 38 -31.31 23.91 -38.90
N VAL A 39 -30.12 24.01 -39.50
CA VAL A 39 -29.45 25.31 -39.72
C VAL A 39 -30.01 26.04 -40.95
N ASN A 40 -30.70 25.34 -41.85
CA ASN A 40 -31.27 25.90 -43.09
C ASN A 40 -32.78 26.16 -43.04
N ILE A 41 -33.44 25.87 -41.93
CA ILE A 41 -34.87 26.18 -41.73
C ILE A 41 -34.91 27.42 -40.86
N PRO A 42 -35.47 28.56 -41.34
CA PRO A 42 -35.65 29.71 -40.47
C PRO A 42 -36.47 29.27 -39.26
N ALA A 43 -36.01 29.63 -38.06
CA ALA A 43 -36.69 29.22 -36.84
C ALA A 43 -38.17 29.65 -36.89
N PRO A 44 -39.09 28.97 -36.19
CA PRO A 44 -40.52 29.32 -36.21
C PRO A 44 -40.80 30.80 -35.89
N CYS A 45 -39.97 31.42 -35.05
CA CYS A 45 -39.99 32.86 -34.82
C CYS A 45 -39.64 33.67 -36.09
N VAL A 46 -38.57 33.32 -36.79
CA VAL A 46 -38.15 33.97 -38.05
C VAL A 46 -39.21 33.81 -39.15
N ASN A 47 -39.83 32.63 -39.30
CA ASN A 47 -40.90 32.44 -40.27
C ASN A 47 -42.15 33.26 -39.92
N LYS A 48 -42.55 33.29 -38.65
CA LYS A 48 -43.66 34.12 -38.17
C LYS A 48 -43.40 35.60 -38.45
N MET A 49 -42.17 36.07 -38.21
CA MET A 49 -41.76 37.45 -38.50
C MET A 49 -41.79 37.77 -39.99
N ILE A 50 -41.26 36.88 -40.84
CA ILE A 50 -41.30 37.06 -42.30
C ILE A 50 -42.74 37.22 -42.77
N SER A 51 -43.68 36.42 -42.24
CA SER A 51 -45.09 36.57 -42.57
C SER A 51 -45.69 37.92 -42.12
N HIS A 52 -45.35 38.40 -40.92
CA HIS A 52 -45.80 39.72 -40.45
C HIS A 52 -45.22 40.88 -41.28
N ILE A 53 -43.96 40.79 -41.69
CA ILE A 53 -43.32 41.80 -42.55
C ILE A 53 -43.95 41.80 -43.94
N GLN A 54 -44.18 40.62 -44.53
CA GLN A 54 -44.83 40.47 -45.84
C GLN A 54 -46.28 40.99 -45.84
N ASP A 55 -47.00 40.80 -44.73
CA ASP A 55 -48.36 41.33 -44.56
C ASP A 55 -48.37 42.86 -44.53
N VAL A 56 -47.49 43.48 -43.73
CA VAL A 56 -47.33 44.94 -43.68
C VAL A 56 -46.86 45.49 -45.04
N GLU A 57 -45.94 44.82 -45.72
CA GLU A 57 -45.48 45.20 -47.07
C GLU A 57 -46.62 45.17 -48.09
N SER A 58 -47.41 44.09 -48.09
CA SER A 58 -48.55 43.93 -49.00
C SER A 58 -49.60 45.03 -48.80
N LYS A 59 -49.89 45.35 -47.52
CA LYS A 59 -50.78 46.46 -47.16
C LYS A 59 -50.22 47.80 -47.65
N ILE A 60 -48.95 48.13 -47.37
CA ILE A 60 -48.32 49.38 -47.83
C ILE A 60 -48.38 49.53 -49.36
N GLN A 61 -48.05 48.46 -50.10
CA GLN A 61 -48.10 48.46 -51.57
C GLN A 61 -49.52 48.67 -52.10
N GLU A 62 -50.53 48.11 -51.44
CA GLU A 62 -51.93 48.32 -51.78
C GLU A 62 -52.37 49.78 -51.58
N HIS A 63 -52.00 50.41 -50.46
CA HIS A 63 -52.33 51.82 -50.22
C HIS A 63 -51.59 52.76 -51.18
N LEU A 64 -50.33 52.48 -51.53
CA LEU A 64 -49.59 53.26 -52.53
C LEU A 64 -50.28 53.20 -53.90
N LYS A 65 -50.74 52.02 -54.34
CA LYS A 65 -51.52 51.87 -55.58
C LYS A 65 -52.84 52.62 -55.54
N ARG A 66 -53.57 52.60 -54.42
CA ARG A 66 -54.81 53.37 -54.24
C ARG A 66 -54.57 54.88 -54.27
N PHE A 67 -53.44 55.33 -53.73
CA PHE A 67 -53.03 56.72 -53.78
C PHE A 67 -52.65 57.16 -55.20
N GLU A 68 -51.83 56.39 -55.92
CA GLU A 68 -51.45 56.65 -57.31
C GLU A 68 -52.65 56.69 -58.25
N THR A 69 -53.58 55.72 -58.13
CA THR A 69 -54.81 55.70 -58.93
C THR A 69 -55.71 56.90 -58.63
N SER A 70 -55.87 57.28 -57.36
CA SER A 70 -56.61 58.49 -56.96
C SER A 70 -55.94 59.77 -57.45
N PHE A 71 -54.61 59.82 -57.48
CA PHE A 71 -53.82 60.94 -57.97
C PHE A 71 -53.88 61.07 -59.49
N GLU A 72 -53.83 59.96 -60.24
CA GLU A 72 -54.04 59.95 -61.70
C GLU A 72 -55.46 60.38 -62.07
N GLU A 73 -56.47 59.93 -61.32
CA GLU A 73 -57.88 60.30 -61.51
C GLU A 73 -58.11 61.79 -61.23
N TRP A 74 -57.46 62.34 -60.19
CA TRP A 74 -57.41 63.78 -59.93
C TRP A 74 -56.69 64.53 -61.06
N SER A 75 -55.53 64.05 -61.51
CA SER A 75 -54.71 64.68 -62.55
C SER A 75 -55.46 64.76 -63.89
N ARG A 76 -56.22 63.71 -64.23
CA ARG A 76 -57.10 63.69 -65.42
C ARG A 76 -58.28 64.64 -65.32
N THR A 77 -58.88 64.78 -64.14
CA THR A 77 -60.01 65.72 -63.90
C THR A 77 -59.58 67.18 -63.77
N SER A 78 -58.32 67.46 -63.38
CA SER A 78 -57.74 68.81 -63.45
C SER A 78 -57.23 69.20 -64.84
N SER A 79 -56.81 68.24 -65.68
CA SER A 79 -56.29 68.53 -67.03
C SER A 79 -57.37 68.69 -68.11
N THR A 80 -58.63 68.32 -67.83
CA THR A 80 -59.76 68.45 -68.78
C THR A 80 -60.60 69.72 -68.60
N LYS A 81 -60.21 70.59 -67.66
CA LYS A 81 -60.70 71.96 -67.56
C LYS A 81 -59.52 72.90 -67.75
N ASP A 82 -59.24 73.25 -69.01
CA ASP A 82 -58.75 74.56 -69.45
C ASP A 82 -58.13 74.43 -70.85
N LEU A 83 -58.98 74.28 -71.88
CA LEU A 83 -58.59 74.54 -73.27
C LEU A 83 -59.79 75.03 -74.11
N LYS A 84 -60.04 76.34 -74.03
CA LYS A 84 -60.49 77.30 -75.08
C LYS A 84 -60.79 78.65 -74.40
N GLU A 85 -59.82 79.58 -74.44
CA GLU A 85 -59.72 80.73 -75.38
C GLU A 85 -60.85 81.75 -75.20
N ASP A 86 -60.65 83.07 -75.12
CA ASP A 86 -59.50 83.99 -75.05
C ASP A 86 -60.13 85.40 -74.91
N TRP A 87 -59.61 86.29 -74.04
CA TRP A 87 -59.43 87.74 -74.29
C TRP A 87 -58.85 88.48 -73.05
N SER A 88 -57.53 88.62 -73.06
CA SER A 88 -56.67 89.77 -72.68
C SER A 88 -56.91 90.65 -71.41
N VAL A 89 -55.86 90.63 -70.56
CA VAL A 89 -55.10 91.79 -69.99
C VAL A 89 -55.71 92.58 -68.80
N THR A 90 -55.26 92.27 -67.56
CA THR A 90 -54.24 93.01 -66.75
C THR A 90 -54.31 92.57 -65.27
N THR A 91 -53.20 92.09 -64.70
CA THR A 91 -52.97 91.76 -63.28
C THR A 91 -52.54 92.99 -62.45
N PRO A 92 -52.37 92.96 -61.10
CA PRO A 92 -52.75 91.95 -60.09
C PRO A 92 -53.26 92.53 -58.73
N VAL A 93 -53.47 91.62 -57.74
CA VAL A 93 -53.43 91.81 -56.26
C VAL A 93 -54.78 92.27 -55.65
N LYS A 94 -55.50 91.53 -54.78
CA LYS A 94 -55.08 90.83 -53.56
C LYS A 94 -56.22 89.91 -53.03
N GLU A 95 -55.81 88.91 -52.26
CA GLU A 95 -56.58 88.17 -51.23
C GLU A 95 -57.70 87.24 -51.72
N VAL A 96 -57.33 85.98 -51.96
CA VAL A 96 -58.23 84.84 -51.77
C VAL A 96 -57.62 83.92 -50.73
N LYS A 97 -58.42 83.69 -49.68
CA LYS A 97 -58.19 82.81 -48.53
C LYS A 97 -57.74 81.40 -48.97
N PRO A 98 -57.04 80.63 -48.11
CA PRO A 98 -56.84 79.21 -48.36
C PRO A 98 -58.21 78.57 -48.42
N GLY A 99 -58.67 78.23 -49.62
CA GLY A 99 -59.90 77.49 -49.81
C GLY A 99 -59.67 76.07 -49.32
N GLU A 100 -60.04 75.83 -48.06
CA GLU A 100 -60.60 74.55 -47.62
C GLU A 100 -61.65 74.14 -48.64
N ASN A 101 -61.35 73.18 -49.49
CA ASN A 101 -62.31 72.33 -50.20
C ASN A 101 -61.49 71.37 -51.05
N ARG A 102 -61.25 70.16 -50.51
CA ARG A 102 -61.15 68.85 -51.19
C ARG A 102 -60.37 67.87 -50.29
N ASP A 103 -60.99 67.44 -49.20
CA ASP A 103 -60.37 66.53 -48.22
C ASP A 103 -61.36 65.45 -47.72
N GLU A 104 -62.27 64.97 -48.58
CA GLU A 104 -63.27 63.94 -48.17
C GLU A 104 -62.87 62.50 -48.51
N LYS A 105 -61.98 62.26 -49.50
CA LYS A 105 -61.40 60.92 -49.77
C LYS A 105 -60.00 60.70 -49.16
N CYS A 106 -59.36 61.76 -48.67
CA CYS A 106 -58.04 61.73 -48.02
C CYS A 106 -58.01 61.36 -46.51
N PRO A 107 -59.06 61.53 -45.70
CA PRO A 107 -58.96 61.31 -44.25
C PRO A 107 -58.99 59.83 -43.87
N GLU A 108 -59.76 59.00 -44.58
CA GLU A 108 -59.78 57.54 -44.41
C GLU A 108 -58.42 56.93 -44.75
N LEU A 109 -57.84 57.34 -45.89
CA LEU A 109 -56.52 56.86 -46.33
C LEU A 109 -55.39 57.29 -45.38
N LYS A 110 -55.51 58.47 -44.77
CA LYS A 110 -54.60 58.95 -43.73
C LYS A 110 -54.73 58.14 -42.44
N GLN A 111 -55.95 57.81 -42.03
CA GLN A 111 -56.22 56.99 -40.85
C GLN A 111 -55.73 55.55 -41.05
N GLU A 112 -55.96 54.95 -42.22
CA GLU A 112 -55.42 53.63 -42.58
C GLU A 112 -53.88 53.62 -42.56
N MET A 113 -53.24 54.64 -43.16
CA MET A 113 -51.78 54.79 -43.09
C MET A 113 -51.28 54.92 -41.65
N GLU A 114 -51.97 55.66 -40.80
CA GLU A 114 -51.63 55.79 -39.36
C GLU A 114 -51.79 54.45 -38.61
N THR A 115 -52.80 53.66 -38.94
CA THR A 115 -52.96 52.31 -38.38
C THR A 115 -51.86 51.36 -38.83
N LEU A 116 -51.43 51.42 -40.10
CA LEU A 116 -50.30 50.63 -40.60
C LEU A 116 -48.97 51.05 -39.99
N LEU A 117 -48.74 52.34 -39.83
CA LEU A 117 -47.56 52.85 -39.13
C LEU A 117 -47.57 52.38 -37.67
N SER A 118 -48.72 52.36 -37.01
CA SER A 118 -48.87 51.83 -35.66
C SER A 118 -48.62 50.31 -35.59
N GLU A 119 -49.10 49.55 -36.57
CA GLU A 119 -48.85 48.10 -36.70
C GLU A 119 -47.36 47.83 -36.95
N ALA A 120 -46.71 48.59 -37.83
CA ALA A 120 -45.28 48.51 -38.10
C ALA A 120 -44.44 48.87 -36.85
N ILE A 121 -44.82 49.91 -36.11
CA ILE A 121 -44.17 50.28 -34.85
C ILE A 121 -44.34 49.17 -33.80
N HIS A 122 -45.54 48.59 -33.68
CA HIS A 122 -45.79 47.47 -32.77
C HIS A 122 -44.95 46.25 -33.16
N LEU A 123 -44.87 45.92 -34.45
CA LEU A 123 -44.03 44.86 -34.96
C LEU A 123 -42.55 45.09 -34.58
N ILE A 124 -42.00 46.27 -34.87
CA ILE A 124 -40.62 46.63 -34.51
C ILE A 124 -40.36 46.46 -33.00
N LYS A 125 -41.29 46.88 -32.13
CA LYS A 125 -41.17 46.70 -30.68
C LYS A 125 -41.17 45.22 -30.27
N SER A 126 -42.03 44.41 -30.88
CA SER A 126 -42.04 42.96 -30.63
C SER A 126 -40.75 42.29 -31.10
N LEU A 127 -40.22 42.70 -32.26
CA LEU A 127 -38.95 42.19 -32.81
C LEU A 127 -37.76 42.52 -31.91
N GLU A 128 -37.74 43.75 -31.38
CA GLU A 128 -36.69 44.17 -30.46
C GLU A 128 -36.73 43.38 -29.13
N THR A 129 -37.94 43.07 -28.65
CA THR A 129 -38.13 42.25 -27.44
C THR A 129 -37.68 40.80 -27.69
N ASP A 130 -38.12 40.18 -28.79
CA ASP A 130 -37.71 38.81 -29.16
C ASP A 130 -36.18 38.71 -29.37
N ARG A 131 -35.56 39.77 -29.93
CA ARG A 131 -34.10 39.85 -30.07
C ARG A 131 -33.41 39.88 -28.71
N ALA A 132 -33.87 40.73 -27.80
CA ALA A 132 -33.31 40.84 -26.45
C ALA A 132 -33.42 39.51 -25.68
N ASP A 133 -34.58 38.86 -25.76
CA ASP A 133 -34.82 37.56 -25.12
C ASP A 133 -33.92 36.46 -25.71
N ALA A 134 -33.74 36.43 -27.04
CA ALA A 134 -32.86 35.49 -27.70
C ALA A 134 -31.38 35.71 -27.32
N GLU A 135 -30.93 36.95 -27.20
CA GLU A 135 -29.58 37.30 -26.75
C GLU A 135 -29.35 36.88 -25.29
N GLU A 136 -30.31 37.11 -24.40
CA GLU A 136 -30.23 36.66 -23.01
C GLU A 136 -30.18 35.14 -22.92
N ALA A 137 -31.08 34.43 -23.63
CA ALA A 137 -31.08 32.98 -23.67
C ALA A 137 -29.74 32.42 -24.18
N LEU A 138 -29.16 33.04 -25.22
CA LEU A 138 -27.84 32.68 -25.73
C LEU A 138 -26.74 32.89 -24.68
N LYS A 139 -26.78 33.99 -23.93
CA LYS A 139 -25.82 34.27 -22.84
C LYS A 139 -25.93 33.22 -21.73
N GLN A 140 -27.14 32.83 -21.35
CA GLN A 140 -27.38 31.77 -20.36
C GLN A 140 -26.89 30.40 -20.86
N GLN A 141 -27.08 30.05 -22.13
CA GLN A 141 -26.54 28.81 -22.68
C GLN A 141 -25.01 28.81 -22.73
N ARG A 142 -24.38 29.96 -23.06
CA ARG A 142 -22.92 30.11 -23.02
C ARG A 142 -22.37 29.95 -21.61
N SER A 143 -23.01 30.56 -20.60
CA SER A 143 -22.58 30.41 -19.21
C SER A 143 -22.76 28.97 -18.71
N ARG A 144 -23.88 28.32 -19.04
CA ARG A 144 -24.13 26.91 -18.73
C ARG A 144 -23.10 25.99 -19.39
N LYS A 145 -22.78 26.22 -20.67
CA LYS A 145 -21.72 25.46 -21.37
C LYS A 145 -20.38 25.60 -20.66
N ASN A 146 -19.98 26.81 -20.29
CA ASN A 146 -18.72 27.05 -19.59
C ASN A 146 -18.68 26.33 -18.23
N MET A 147 -19.78 26.37 -17.47
CA MET A 147 -19.91 25.65 -16.20
C MET A 147 -19.75 24.12 -16.38
N ILE A 148 -20.41 23.57 -17.40
CA ILE A 148 -20.31 22.13 -17.70
C ILE A 148 -18.88 21.76 -18.12
N ASN A 149 -18.26 22.56 -18.99
CA ASN A 149 -16.87 22.34 -19.42
C ASN A 149 -15.91 22.35 -18.23
N MET A 150 -16.03 23.32 -17.32
CA MET A 150 -15.20 23.37 -16.11
C MET A 150 -15.35 22.13 -15.24
N LYS A 151 -16.59 21.63 -15.07
CA LYS A 151 -16.81 20.36 -14.37
C LYS A 151 -16.10 19.23 -15.10
N ILE A 152 -16.36 19.08 -16.39
CA ILE A 152 -15.75 18.04 -17.23
C ILE A 152 -14.21 18.05 -17.12
N ASP A 153 -13.59 19.23 -17.18
CA ASP A 153 -12.15 19.38 -17.04
C ASP A 153 -11.68 18.93 -15.64
N SER A 154 -12.39 19.32 -14.58
CA SER A 154 -12.07 18.91 -13.21
C SER A 154 -12.17 17.39 -13.01
N TRP A 155 -13.20 16.75 -13.55
CA TRP A 155 -13.34 15.28 -13.53
C TRP A 155 -12.25 14.60 -14.34
N SER A 156 -11.83 15.21 -15.47
CA SER A 156 -10.78 14.67 -16.32
C SER A 156 -9.42 14.72 -15.63
N VAL A 157 -9.10 15.84 -14.96
CA VAL A 157 -7.87 15.95 -14.14
C VAL A 157 -7.88 14.92 -13.03
N TRP A 158 -8.97 14.83 -12.27
CA TRP A 158 -9.08 13.85 -11.18
C TRP A 158 -8.89 12.41 -11.69
N LYS A 159 -9.52 12.06 -12.81
CA LYS A 159 -9.41 10.72 -13.39
C LYS A 159 -8.02 10.41 -13.94
N LEU A 160 -7.33 11.39 -14.52
CA LEU A 160 -6.06 11.17 -15.22
C LEU A 160 -4.84 11.33 -14.32
N GLN A 161 -4.94 12.08 -13.23
CA GLN A 161 -3.81 12.39 -12.36
C GLN A 161 -4.04 11.86 -10.95
N GLU A 162 -5.08 12.33 -10.27
CA GLU A 162 -5.32 12.02 -8.86
C GLU A 162 -5.63 10.53 -8.62
N LEU A 163 -6.49 9.95 -9.44
CA LEU A 163 -6.89 8.54 -9.30
C LEU A 163 -5.69 7.59 -9.49
N PRO A 164 -4.88 7.69 -10.57
CA PRO A 164 -3.67 6.88 -10.71
C PRO A 164 -2.68 7.06 -9.56
N LEU A 165 -2.47 8.29 -9.08
CA LEU A 165 -1.57 8.55 -7.96
C LEU A 165 -2.07 7.92 -6.65
N ALA A 166 -3.38 8.00 -6.38
CA ALA A 166 -3.96 7.36 -5.20
C ALA A 166 -3.85 5.83 -5.26
N VAL A 167 -4.14 5.25 -6.42
CA VAL A 167 -4.00 3.80 -6.66
C VAL A 167 -2.54 3.36 -6.52
N GLN A 168 -1.61 4.11 -7.08
CA GLN A 168 -0.18 3.82 -6.96
C GLN A 168 0.28 3.86 -5.50
N LYS A 169 -0.11 4.88 -4.73
CA LYS A 169 0.21 4.98 -3.30
C LYS A 169 -0.31 3.78 -2.50
N GLU A 170 -1.54 3.34 -2.78
CA GLU A 170 -2.12 2.18 -2.11
C GLU A 170 -1.36 0.89 -2.45
N HIS A 171 -0.98 0.72 -3.71
CA HIS A 171 -0.16 -0.43 -4.14
C HIS A 171 1.24 -0.40 -3.52
N GLU A 172 1.88 0.77 -3.42
CA GLU A 172 3.19 0.94 -2.78
C GLU A 172 3.14 0.66 -1.27
N ALA A 173 2.07 1.11 -0.59
CA ALA A 173 1.83 0.81 0.82
C ALA A 173 1.60 -0.69 1.04
N SER A 174 0.70 -1.30 0.25
CA SER A 174 0.42 -2.73 0.29
C SER A 174 1.66 -3.58 0.01
N LEU A 175 2.49 -3.16 -0.94
CA LEU A 175 3.73 -3.85 -1.28
C LEU A 175 4.73 -3.79 -0.12
N SER A 176 4.82 -2.64 0.55
CA SER A 176 5.68 -2.45 1.72
C SER A 176 5.25 -3.37 2.87
N ASP A 177 3.95 -3.44 3.17
CA ASP A 177 3.40 -4.35 4.18
C ASP A 177 3.68 -5.82 3.84
N VAL A 178 3.52 -6.22 2.58
CA VAL A 178 3.81 -7.60 2.13
C VAL A 178 5.30 -7.93 2.31
N ILE A 179 6.21 -7.02 1.99
CA ILE A 179 7.66 -7.22 2.15
C ILE A 179 8.01 -7.33 3.65
N GLU A 180 7.43 -6.48 4.50
CA GLU A 180 7.63 -6.55 5.96
C GLU A 180 7.16 -7.89 6.53
N LEU A 181 5.97 -8.35 6.14
CA LEU A 181 5.43 -9.64 6.56
C LEU A 181 6.31 -10.80 6.07
N GLN A 182 6.81 -10.74 4.84
CA GLN A 182 7.75 -11.75 4.33
C GLN A 182 9.04 -11.78 5.15
N TRP A 183 9.58 -10.62 5.52
CA TRP A 183 10.76 -10.53 6.38
C TRP A 183 10.51 -11.15 7.76
N HIS A 184 9.36 -10.87 8.39
CA HIS A 184 9.00 -11.48 9.67
C HIS A 184 8.83 -13.01 9.57
N LEU A 185 8.23 -13.50 8.49
CA LEU A 185 8.08 -14.94 8.27
C LEU A 185 9.44 -15.62 8.12
N GLU A 186 10.36 -15.02 7.35
CA GLU A 186 11.71 -15.52 7.14
C GLU A 186 12.51 -15.53 8.47
N ASP A 187 12.43 -14.47 9.26
CA ASP A 187 13.05 -14.43 10.60
C ASP A 187 12.52 -15.55 11.51
N LYS A 188 11.20 -15.78 11.52
CA LYS A 188 10.58 -16.85 12.31
C LYS A 188 10.97 -18.24 11.81
N ALA A 189 11.07 -18.44 10.50
CA ALA A 189 11.55 -19.69 9.91
C ALA A 189 13.01 -19.98 10.31
N ASN A 190 13.88 -18.97 10.27
CA ASN A 190 15.28 -19.11 10.70
C ASN A 190 15.39 -19.40 12.20
N GLN A 191 14.58 -18.74 13.05
CA GLN A 191 14.49 -19.05 14.48
C GLN A 191 14.04 -20.50 14.73
N LEU A 192 13.02 -20.96 14.00
CA LEU A 192 12.53 -22.34 14.11
C LEU A 192 13.63 -23.34 13.76
N GLN A 193 14.32 -23.15 12.63
CA GLN A 193 15.40 -24.03 12.20
C GLN A 193 16.54 -24.08 13.23
N HIS A 194 16.88 -22.94 13.83
CA HIS A 194 17.87 -22.89 14.91
C HIS A 194 17.42 -23.70 16.13
N PHE A 195 16.16 -23.54 16.57
CA PHE A 195 15.63 -24.32 17.70
C PHE A 195 15.52 -25.80 17.40
N GLU A 196 15.16 -26.19 16.19
CA GLU A 196 15.16 -27.60 15.77
C GLU A 196 16.58 -28.19 15.85
N LYS A 197 17.59 -27.46 15.39
CA LYS A 197 18.98 -27.91 15.52
C LYS A 197 19.39 -28.08 16.99
N GLN A 198 19.13 -27.08 17.83
CA GLN A 198 19.42 -27.17 19.26
C GLN A 198 18.68 -28.33 19.94
N LYS A 199 17.42 -28.56 19.56
CA LYS A 199 16.65 -29.70 20.04
C LYS A 199 17.32 -31.02 19.67
N THR A 200 17.76 -31.18 18.43
CA THR A 200 18.45 -32.43 18.01
C THR A 200 19.76 -32.67 18.76
N GLU A 201 20.56 -31.62 19.00
CA GLU A 201 21.80 -31.70 19.79
C GLU A 201 21.52 -32.12 21.24
N LEU A 202 20.46 -31.58 21.83
CA LEU A 202 20.04 -31.95 23.19
C LEU A 202 19.47 -33.37 23.26
N GLU A 203 18.70 -33.80 22.25
CA GLU A 203 18.18 -35.17 22.17
C GLU A 203 19.31 -36.19 22.06
N GLU A 204 20.35 -35.91 21.28
CA GLU A 204 21.56 -36.75 21.19
C GLU A 204 22.31 -36.82 22.53
N ALA A 205 22.53 -35.68 23.18
CA ALA A 205 23.19 -35.62 24.48
C ALA A 205 22.37 -36.38 25.55
N ASN A 206 21.05 -36.25 25.54
CA ASN A 206 20.16 -36.94 26.46
C ASN A 206 20.17 -38.45 26.22
N ALA A 207 20.20 -38.90 24.96
CA ALA A 207 20.32 -40.32 24.62
C ALA A 207 21.64 -40.91 25.14
N LYS A 208 22.75 -40.16 25.05
CA LYS A 208 24.05 -40.57 25.60
C LYS A 208 24.01 -40.69 27.13
N ILE A 209 23.44 -39.70 27.82
CA ILE A 209 23.27 -39.74 29.28
C ILE A 209 22.40 -40.94 29.68
N GLN A 210 21.32 -41.22 28.94
CA GLN A 210 20.48 -42.38 29.20
C GLN A 210 21.26 -43.69 29.06
N ALA A 211 22.09 -43.83 28.01
CA ALA A 211 22.95 -45.00 27.85
C ALA A 211 23.96 -45.16 29.00
N ASP A 212 24.54 -44.06 29.48
CA ASP A 212 25.45 -44.08 30.64
C ASP A 212 24.71 -44.47 31.93
N ILE A 213 23.46 -43.98 32.13
CA ILE A 213 22.60 -44.38 33.24
C ILE A 213 22.29 -45.88 33.17
N ASP A 214 21.92 -46.38 32.01
CA ASP A 214 21.60 -47.79 31.80
C ASP A 214 22.82 -48.67 32.08
N TYR A 215 24.00 -48.28 31.59
CA TYR A 215 25.27 -48.93 31.90
C TYR A 215 25.55 -48.97 33.41
N MET A 216 25.38 -47.84 34.11
CA MET A 216 25.56 -47.77 35.57
C MET A 216 24.55 -48.64 36.32
N ASN A 217 23.31 -48.71 35.86
CA ASN A 217 22.27 -49.55 36.44
C ASN A 217 22.57 -51.05 36.26
N GLU A 218 23.13 -51.45 35.12
CA GLU A 218 23.54 -52.84 34.86
C GLU A 218 24.77 -53.24 35.68
N HIS A 219 25.77 -52.37 35.76
CA HIS A 219 27.07 -52.70 36.37
C HIS A 219 27.17 -52.38 37.87
N GLY A 220 26.39 -51.43 38.39
CA GLY A 220 26.37 -51.07 39.80
C GLY A 220 26.15 -52.28 40.73
N PRO A 221 25.08 -53.07 40.52
CA PRO A 221 24.81 -54.26 41.34
C PRO A 221 25.91 -55.33 41.25
N LEU A 222 26.56 -55.47 40.08
CA LEU A 222 27.65 -56.42 39.89
C LEU A 222 28.90 -56.02 40.68
N LEU A 223 29.24 -54.73 40.66
CA LEU A 223 30.31 -54.15 41.46
C LEU A 223 30.06 -54.32 42.95
N ASP A 224 28.83 -54.02 43.41
CA ASP A 224 28.43 -54.21 44.81
C ASP A 224 28.53 -55.68 45.22
N SER A 225 28.06 -56.61 44.38
CA SER A 225 28.17 -58.05 44.63
C SER A 225 29.63 -58.49 44.73
N LYS A 226 30.50 -58.02 43.83
CA LYS A 226 31.93 -58.35 43.85
C LYS A 226 32.62 -57.80 45.09
N GLN A 227 32.35 -56.53 45.43
CA GLN A 227 32.91 -55.89 46.63
C GLN A 227 32.51 -56.64 47.90
N ASN A 228 31.24 -57.05 48.01
CA ASN A 228 30.75 -57.83 49.15
C ASN A 228 31.46 -59.19 49.26
N GLN A 229 31.70 -59.85 48.13
CA GLN A 229 32.44 -61.11 48.10
C GLN A 229 33.89 -60.93 48.55
N GLU A 230 34.62 -59.94 48.00
CA GLU A 230 36.00 -59.65 48.39
C GLU A 230 36.13 -59.31 49.88
N LEU A 231 35.16 -58.56 50.42
CA LEU A 231 35.12 -58.21 51.84
C LEU A 231 34.89 -59.44 52.72
N GLN A 232 34.06 -60.37 52.26
CA GLN A 232 33.84 -61.65 52.95
C GLN A 232 35.08 -62.55 52.90
N ASP A 233 35.75 -62.63 51.76
CA ASP A 233 36.99 -63.38 51.60
C ASP A 233 38.09 -62.82 52.49
N LEU A 234 38.22 -61.49 52.56
CA LEU A 234 39.17 -60.82 53.45
C LEU A 234 38.88 -61.16 54.92
N LYS A 235 37.63 -61.11 55.36
CA LYS A 235 37.24 -61.52 56.72
C LYS A 235 37.63 -62.98 57.00
N ASN A 236 37.44 -63.88 56.04
CA ASN A 236 37.84 -65.28 56.17
C ASN A 236 39.36 -65.44 56.27
N HIS A 237 40.13 -64.69 55.48
CA HIS A 237 41.59 -64.67 55.57
C HIS A 237 42.08 -64.16 56.93
N TYR A 238 41.46 -63.11 57.48
CA TYR A 238 41.80 -62.63 58.83
C TYR A 238 41.51 -63.68 59.91
N LYS A 239 40.39 -64.40 59.82
CA LYS A 239 40.10 -65.51 60.76
C LYS A 239 41.16 -66.60 60.70
N LYS A 240 41.49 -67.09 59.50
CA LYS A 240 42.55 -68.09 59.30
C LYS A 240 43.91 -67.59 59.79
N LYS A 241 44.23 -66.32 59.57
CA LYS A 241 45.47 -65.71 60.09
C LYS A 241 45.52 -65.79 61.62
N MET A 242 44.43 -65.45 62.30
CA MET A 242 44.37 -65.54 63.77
C MET A 242 44.56 -66.98 64.25
N GLU A 243 43.88 -67.94 63.62
CA GLU A 243 44.06 -69.37 63.93
C GLU A 243 45.51 -69.84 63.75
N VAL A 244 46.16 -69.44 62.64
CA VAL A 244 47.58 -69.77 62.38
C VAL A 244 48.50 -69.08 63.38
N MET A 245 48.23 -67.83 63.76
CA MET A 245 49.01 -67.13 64.77
C MET A 245 48.91 -67.79 66.15
N ASP A 246 47.71 -68.26 66.52
CA ASP A 246 47.51 -68.98 67.78
C ASP A 246 48.19 -70.35 67.77
N LEU A 247 48.17 -71.08 66.65
CA LEU A 247 48.94 -72.31 66.48
C LEU A 247 50.45 -72.06 66.54
N HIS A 248 50.94 -71.02 65.86
CA HIS A 248 52.36 -70.65 65.89
C HIS A 248 52.83 -70.32 67.30
N ARG A 249 52.00 -69.61 68.07
CA ARG A 249 52.28 -69.31 69.49
C ARG A 249 52.44 -70.59 70.31
N LYS A 250 51.49 -71.53 70.19
CA LYS A 250 51.55 -72.82 70.90
C LYS A 250 52.79 -73.63 70.51
N VAL A 251 53.11 -73.72 69.23
CA VAL A 251 54.31 -74.45 68.76
C VAL A 251 55.60 -73.80 69.29
N ASN A 252 55.67 -72.47 69.33
CA ASN A 252 56.81 -71.78 69.93
C ASN A 252 56.91 -72.03 71.44
N GLU A 253 55.79 -72.03 72.16
CA GLU A 253 55.74 -72.40 73.59
C GLU A 253 56.25 -73.84 73.80
N GLU A 254 55.74 -74.81 73.03
CA GLU A 254 56.19 -76.21 73.08
C GLU A 254 57.68 -76.38 72.73
N LEU A 255 58.19 -75.60 71.77
CA LEU A 255 59.60 -75.61 71.39
C LEU A 255 60.50 -75.06 72.50
N GLU A 256 60.09 -73.98 73.14
CA GLU A 256 60.83 -73.38 74.26
C GLU A 256 60.90 -74.37 75.44
N GLU A 257 59.78 -75.02 75.78
CA GLU A 257 59.75 -76.08 76.80
C GLU A 257 60.68 -77.26 76.45
N ALA A 258 60.71 -77.69 75.19
CA ALA A 258 61.60 -78.76 74.72
C ALA A 258 63.07 -78.36 74.75
N LEU A 259 63.39 -77.10 74.42
CA LEU A 259 64.74 -76.53 74.53
C LEU A 259 65.19 -76.46 75.98
N GLU A 260 64.36 -75.97 76.90
CA GLU A 260 64.64 -75.98 78.34
C GLU A 260 64.85 -77.40 78.86
N ALA A 261 64.02 -78.36 78.44
CA ALA A 261 64.18 -79.77 78.81
C ALA A 261 65.50 -80.37 78.30
N CYS A 262 65.89 -80.06 77.06
CA CYS A 262 67.17 -80.48 76.48
C CYS A 262 68.37 -79.85 77.20
N GLU A 263 68.32 -78.56 77.50
CA GLU A 263 69.36 -77.87 78.29
C GLU A 263 69.48 -78.46 79.70
N ASN A 264 68.35 -78.71 80.37
CA ASN A 264 68.34 -79.37 81.67
C ASN A 264 68.94 -80.79 81.61
N ALA A 265 68.61 -81.58 80.57
CA ALA A 265 69.18 -82.91 80.36
C ALA A 265 70.68 -82.84 80.05
N ARG A 266 71.12 -81.86 79.26
CA ARG A 266 72.53 -81.59 78.95
C ARG A 266 73.31 -81.25 80.22
N LEU A 267 72.79 -80.37 81.07
CA LEU A 267 73.39 -80.00 82.35
C LEU A 267 73.48 -81.21 83.29
N LYS A 268 72.42 -82.03 83.39
CA LYS A 268 72.44 -83.28 84.18
C LYS A 268 73.47 -84.28 83.66
N ALA A 269 73.55 -84.49 82.34
CA ALA A 269 74.55 -85.38 81.75
C ALA A 269 75.98 -84.87 82.01
N GLN A 270 76.19 -83.54 81.98
CA GLN A 270 77.46 -82.92 82.31
C GLN A 270 77.83 -83.12 83.79
N GLN A 271 76.87 -82.97 84.72
CA GLN A 271 77.06 -83.28 86.14
C GLN A 271 77.41 -84.76 86.38
N ILE A 272 76.67 -85.69 85.76
CA ILE A 272 76.96 -87.14 85.86
C ILE A 272 78.35 -87.44 85.33
N LYS A 273 78.75 -86.83 84.20
CA LYS A 273 80.11 -86.99 83.66
C LYS A 273 81.16 -86.50 84.66
N GLU A 274 80.96 -85.33 85.27
CA GLU A 274 81.87 -84.79 86.29
C GLU A 274 81.92 -85.67 87.56
N GLU A 275 80.82 -86.31 87.95
CA GLU A 275 80.78 -87.30 89.03
C GLU A 275 81.57 -88.57 88.67
N ILE A 276 81.34 -89.14 87.48
CA ILE A 276 82.08 -90.30 86.98
C ILE A 276 83.58 -89.98 86.87
N ASP A 277 83.95 -88.81 86.34
CA ASP A 277 85.36 -88.39 86.22
C ASP A 277 86.01 -88.27 87.62
N LYS A 278 85.26 -87.82 88.65
CA LYS A 278 85.72 -87.80 90.05
C LYS A 278 85.85 -89.20 90.64
N ASP A 279 84.89 -90.08 90.38
CA ASP A 279 84.92 -91.47 90.84
C ASP A 279 86.10 -92.22 90.22
N ILE A 280 86.33 -92.06 88.91
CA ILE A 280 87.51 -92.60 88.20
C ILE A 280 88.79 -92.05 88.83
N TYR A 281 88.89 -90.73 89.06
CA TYR A 281 90.07 -90.15 89.71
C TYR A 281 90.31 -90.69 91.13
N GLN A 282 89.23 -90.94 91.89
CA GLN A 282 89.30 -91.51 93.22
C GLN A 282 89.71 -92.99 93.18
N ASP A 283 89.20 -93.76 92.22
CA ASP A 283 89.58 -95.16 91.97
C ASP A 283 91.04 -95.25 91.51
N GLU A 284 91.49 -94.38 90.60
CA GLU A 284 92.89 -94.25 90.18
C GLU A 284 93.81 -93.98 91.38
N LYS A 285 93.45 -93.02 92.25
CA LYS A 285 94.18 -92.72 93.48
C LYS A 285 94.19 -93.88 94.47
N THR A 286 93.10 -94.64 94.55
CA THR A 286 93.00 -95.83 95.40
C THR A 286 93.91 -96.93 94.86
N ILE A 287 93.93 -97.16 93.54
CA ILE A 287 94.83 -98.11 92.87
C ILE A 287 96.31 -97.70 93.03
N GLU A 288 96.61 -96.40 92.97
CA GLU A 288 97.97 -95.88 93.13
C GLU A 288 98.46 -95.95 94.58
N ALA A 289 97.57 -95.93 95.58
CA ALA A 289 97.88 -96.18 96.99
C ALA A 289 98.11 -97.67 97.34
N TYR A 290 97.79 -98.60 96.43
CA TYR A 290 98.04 -100.05 96.57
C TYR A 290 99.28 -100.54 95.79
N LYS A 291 100.07 -99.62 95.22
CA LYS A 291 101.43 -99.90 94.72
C LYS A 291 102.49 -99.47 95.73
#